data_AF-A0A7U9X8X4-F1
#
_entry.id   AF-A0A7U9X8X4-F1
#
_cell.length_a   1.000
_cell.length_b   1.000
_cell.length_c   1.000
_cell.angle_alpha   90.00
_cell.angle_beta   90.00
_cell.angle_gamma   90.00
#
_symmetry.space_group_name_H-M   'P 1'
#
loop_
_entity.id
_entity.type
_entity.pdbx_description
1 polymer ?
#
loop_
_entity_poly.entity_id
_entity_poly.type
_entity_poly.pdbx_seq_one_letter_code
_entity_poly.pdbx_strand_id
1 'polypeptide(L)'
;MKQVKVTDQHTAESLTHFSMKNGDLVMADAGYGTAQNFIYAQEQGADVILRITPKNFCLYNTQGEKISLTALLKEAEEKHMEWIDVFGFCRYKGKTVSVRVIAHRLPDGQAAKARKRKTRKASKNQHRLQTETLLGAGWITLVTSLGAEYCGEEILRLYRSRWQAELLFKRFKQNFSIHTIKAGSSAYAETETLLWLIIWTIAERQSFQAECFLAEKQECSYSVYEECKLSFIQIRDTLRLSWSLFVDLTAKKYTRYLSKKQRWRINQNDEFHSAVLPGLLS
;
A
#
# COMPACT_ATOMS: atom_id res chain seq x y z
N MET A 1 -9.29 -9.75 8.46
CA MET A 1 -8.81 -8.42 8.91
C MET A 1 -8.90 -8.38 10.44
N LYS A 2 -7.85 -7.92 11.15
CA LYS A 2 -7.78 -8.05 12.63
C LYS A 2 -8.10 -6.78 13.41
N GLN A 3 -7.77 -5.60 12.88
CA GLN A 3 -7.86 -4.33 13.60
C GLN A 3 -8.19 -3.18 12.64
N VAL A 4 -9.09 -2.29 13.06
CA VAL A 4 -9.37 -0.99 12.44
C VAL A 4 -9.30 0.04 13.56
N LYS A 5 -8.71 1.20 13.27
CA LYS A 5 -8.69 2.34 14.17
C LYS A 5 -9.10 3.58 13.43
N VAL A 6 -10.10 4.28 13.97
CA VAL A 6 -10.54 5.58 13.47
C VAL A 6 -10.13 6.64 14.48
N THR A 7 -9.41 7.63 14.00
CA THR A 7 -8.96 8.75 14.82
C THR A 7 -9.52 10.06 14.27
N ASP A 8 -9.48 11.11 15.10
CA ASP A 8 -9.85 12.45 14.70
C ASP A 8 -8.65 13.25 14.18
N GLN A 9 -8.87 14.54 13.91
CA GLN A 9 -7.84 15.47 13.46
C GLN A 9 -6.76 15.79 14.51
N HIS A 10 -6.97 15.43 15.78
CA HIS A 10 -6.03 15.72 16.87
C HIS A 10 -5.02 14.60 17.07
N THR A 11 -5.26 13.44 16.46
CA THR A 11 -4.42 12.25 16.59
C THR A 11 -3.64 12.01 15.31
N ALA A 12 -2.32 12.04 15.40
CA ALA A 12 -1.45 11.74 14.26
C ALA A 12 -1.49 10.24 13.89
N GLU A 13 -1.33 9.96 12.60
CA GLU A 13 -1.13 8.60 12.09
C GLU A 13 0.13 7.97 12.69
N SER A 14 0.02 6.74 13.22
CA SER A 14 1.14 6.00 13.78
C SER A 14 0.87 4.50 13.80
N LEU A 15 1.94 3.71 13.73
CA LEU A 15 1.86 2.26 13.95
C LEU A 15 1.49 1.92 15.40
N THR A 16 1.67 2.85 16.35
CA THR A 16 1.38 2.63 17.77
C THR A 16 -0.09 2.40 18.07
N HIS A 17 -1.00 2.73 17.14
CA HIS A 17 -2.43 2.48 17.29
C HIS A 17 -2.80 1.01 17.08
N PHE A 18 -1.88 0.20 16.55
CA PHE A 18 -2.12 -1.19 16.20
C PHE A 18 -1.30 -2.12 17.10
N SER A 19 -1.92 -3.19 17.57
CA SER A 19 -1.20 -4.30 18.19
C SER A 19 -0.61 -5.19 17.10
N MET A 20 0.57 -5.74 17.36
CA MET A 20 1.27 -6.63 16.43
C MET A 20 1.75 -7.85 17.22
N LYS A 21 2.10 -8.92 16.53
CA LYS A 21 2.62 -10.12 17.18
C LYS A 21 3.76 -10.74 16.38
N ASN A 22 4.47 -11.65 17.03
CA ASN A 22 5.46 -12.49 16.38
C ASN A 22 4.87 -13.20 15.14
N GLY A 23 5.62 -13.16 14.04
CA GLY A 23 5.22 -13.66 12.73
C GLY A 23 4.42 -12.69 11.86
N ASP A 24 4.06 -11.50 12.37
CA ASP A 24 3.50 -10.44 11.52
C ASP A 24 4.63 -9.70 10.77
N LEU A 25 4.38 -9.30 9.52
CA LEU A 25 5.25 -8.42 8.73
C LEU A 25 4.51 -7.13 8.40
N VAL A 26 5.05 -6.00 8.85
CA VAL A 26 4.44 -4.67 8.66
C VAL A 26 5.11 -3.93 7.51
N MET A 27 4.32 -3.55 6.51
CA MET A 27 4.77 -2.72 5.39
C MET A 27 4.06 -1.38 5.38
N ALA A 28 4.81 -0.28 5.40
CA ALA A 28 4.22 1.06 5.40
C ALA A 28 5.01 2.07 4.60
N ASP A 29 4.34 3.16 4.20
CA ASP A 29 4.92 4.20 3.37
C ASP A 29 5.85 5.16 4.14
N ALA A 30 6.33 6.19 3.44
CA ALA A 30 7.29 7.15 3.98
C ALA A 30 6.76 7.99 5.16
N GLY A 31 5.45 8.08 5.37
CA GLY A 31 4.86 8.74 6.54
C GLY A 31 5.08 7.93 7.82
N TYR A 32 5.17 6.60 7.70
CA TYR A 32 5.40 5.70 8.82
C TYR A 32 6.89 5.39 9.04
N GLY A 33 7.77 5.76 8.11
CA GLY A 33 9.21 5.52 8.12
C GLY A 33 10.00 6.29 9.20
N THR A 34 9.70 6.04 10.46
CA THR A 34 10.35 6.68 11.61
C THR A 34 10.97 5.62 12.53
N ALA A 35 12.03 6.00 13.26
CA ALA A 35 12.64 5.11 14.26
C ALA A 35 11.63 4.72 15.36
N GLN A 36 10.70 5.61 15.71
CA GLN A 36 9.62 5.31 16.66
C GLN A 36 8.76 4.14 16.19
N ASN A 37 8.24 4.21 14.96
CA ASN A 37 7.38 3.16 14.41
C ASN A 37 8.13 1.84 14.19
N PHE A 38 9.39 1.92 13.74
CA PHE A 38 10.25 0.75 13.58
C PHE A 38 10.48 0.03 14.92
N ILE A 39 10.92 0.78 15.94
CA ILE A 39 11.20 0.23 17.27
C ILE A 39 9.92 -0.31 17.90
N TYR A 40 8.81 0.43 17.84
CA TYR A 40 7.53 -0.05 18.38
C TYR A 40 7.13 -1.40 17.80
N ALA A 41 7.20 -1.58 16.47
CA ALA A 41 6.86 -2.84 15.83
C ALA A 41 7.81 -3.99 16.21
N GLN A 42 9.11 -3.72 16.29
CA GLN A 42 10.12 -4.68 16.74
C GLN A 42 9.90 -5.13 18.19
N GLU A 43 9.47 -4.22 19.08
CA GLU A 43 9.15 -4.58 20.46
C GLU A 43 7.91 -5.47 20.59
N GLN A 44 7.00 -5.43 19.61
CA GLN A 44 5.87 -6.36 19.52
C GLN A 44 6.26 -7.69 18.85
N GLY A 45 7.52 -7.85 18.46
CA GLY A 45 8.05 -9.03 17.78
C GLY A 45 7.68 -9.12 16.30
N ALA A 46 7.20 -8.04 15.68
CA ALA A 46 6.84 -8.03 14.27
C ALA A 46 8.02 -7.61 13.39
N ASP A 47 8.14 -8.25 12.23
CA ASP A 47 9.05 -7.81 11.19
C ASP A 47 8.52 -6.57 10.48
N VAL A 48 9.41 -5.77 9.90
CA VAL A 48 9.05 -4.49 9.30
C VAL A 48 9.77 -4.25 7.99
N ILE A 49 9.07 -3.63 7.03
CA ILE A 49 9.65 -3.00 5.84
C ILE A 49 8.99 -1.63 5.69
N LEU A 50 9.68 -0.58 6.12
CA LEU A 50 9.16 0.79 6.08
C LEU A 50 9.92 1.59 5.04
N ARG A 51 9.22 2.31 4.18
CA ARG A 51 9.88 3.32 3.35
C ARG A 51 10.27 4.49 4.22
N ILE A 52 11.46 5.05 4.00
CA ILE A 52 11.93 6.22 4.74
C ILE A 52 12.19 7.38 3.81
N THR A 53 12.20 8.58 4.39
CA THR A 53 12.87 9.74 3.78
C THR A 53 14.29 9.79 4.32
N PRO A 54 15.35 9.57 3.51
CA PRO A 54 16.73 9.46 3.98
C PRO A 54 17.19 10.58 4.91
N LYS A 55 16.75 11.81 4.62
CA LYS A 55 17.05 12.99 5.44
C LYS A 55 16.50 12.91 6.88
N ASN A 56 15.34 12.28 7.05
CA ASN A 56 14.61 12.26 8.32
C ASN A 56 14.94 11.04 9.18
N PHE A 57 15.63 10.04 8.61
CA PHE A 57 15.97 8.81 9.32
C PHE A 57 17.44 8.85 9.77
N CYS A 58 17.68 8.64 11.07
CA CYS A 58 19.03 8.62 11.63
C CYS A 58 19.50 7.17 11.77
N LEU A 59 20.51 6.80 10.99
CA LEU A 59 21.22 5.52 11.09
C LEU A 59 22.53 5.73 11.88
N TYR A 60 22.91 4.76 12.69
CA TYR A 60 24.15 4.78 13.49
C TYR A 60 24.98 3.52 13.23
N ASN A 61 26.31 3.64 13.31
CA ASN A 61 27.22 2.50 13.26
C ASN A 61 27.39 1.84 14.65
N THR A 62 28.21 0.79 14.73
CA THR A 62 28.55 0.07 15.98
C THR A 62 29.26 0.95 17.01
N GLN A 63 29.98 1.99 16.57
CA GLN A 63 30.66 2.98 17.40
C GLN A 63 29.70 4.07 17.90
N GLY A 64 28.45 4.06 17.44
CA GLY A 64 27.42 5.03 17.81
C GLY A 64 27.48 6.35 17.05
N GLU A 65 28.30 6.44 16.01
CA GLU A 65 28.42 7.59 15.12
C GLU A 65 27.29 7.57 14.09
N LYS A 66 26.85 8.75 13.67
CA LYS A 66 25.74 8.90 12.73
C LYS A 66 26.20 8.64 11.29
N ILE A 67 25.55 7.69 10.61
CA ILE A 67 25.70 7.43 9.19
C ILE A 67 24.73 8.33 8.42
N SER A 68 25.25 9.16 7.51
CA SER A 68 24.44 10.02 6.66
C SER A 68 23.91 9.24 5.45
N LEU A 69 22.63 8.90 5.46
CA LEU A 69 21.98 8.22 4.33
C LEU A 69 21.99 9.07 3.05
N THR A 70 21.91 10.40 3.14
CA THR A 70 21.99 11.26 1.98
C THR A 70 23.38 11.29 1.37
N ALA A 71 24.44 11.19 2.19
CA ALA A 71 25.81 11.06 1.71
C ALA A 71 26.02 9.72 1.00
N LEU A 72 25.52 8.61 1.58
CA LEU A 72 25.58 7.29 0.93
C LEU A 72 24.88 7.29 -0.44
N LEU A 73 23.71 7.92 -0.55
CA LEU A 73 23.00 8.02 -1.83
C LEU A 73 23.77 8.88 -2.85
N LYS A 74 24.47 9.92 -2.39
CA LYS A 74 25.28 10.78 -3.27
C LYS A 74 26.49 10.02 -3.80
N GLU A 75 27.21 9.35 -2.91
CA GLU A 75 28.35 8.50 -3.27
C GLU A 75 27.93 7.38 -4.24
N ALA A 76 26.77 6.77 -4.01
CA ALA A 76 26.21 5.77 -4.90
C ALA A 76 25.86 6.33 -6.29
N GLU A 77 25.31 7.56 -6.39
CA GLU A 77 25.13 8.22 -7.70
C GLU A 77 26.47 8.50 -8.40
N GLU A 78 27.48 8.97 -7.67
CA GLU A 78 28.83 9.27 -8.19
C GLU A 78 29.55 8.01 -8.69
N LYS A 79 29.36 6.87 -7.99
CA LYS A 79 29.94 5.56 -8.34
C LYS A 79 29.06 4.73 -9.30
N HIS A 80 27.95 5.29 -9.79
CA HIS A 80 26.98 4.59 -10.63
C HIS A 80 26.44 3.29 -10.04
N MET A 81 26.30 3.22 -8.72
CA MET A 81 25.73 2.06 -8.02
C MET A 81 24.21 2.03 -8.16
N GLU A 82 23.64 0.83 -8.29
CA GLU A 82 22.18 0.63 -8.34
C GLU A 82 21.57 0.34 -6.96
N TRP A 83 22.39 -0.19 -6.05
CA TRP A 83 21.96 -0.71 -4.76
C TRP A 83 22.83 -0.19 -3.64
N ILE A 84 22.20 0.03 -2.49
CA ILE A 84 22.84 0.21 -1.19
C ILE A 84 22.19 -0.78 -0.24
N ASP A 85 23.01 -1.52 0.49
CA ASP A 85 22.56 -2.48 1.49
C ASP A 85 23.51 -2.38 2.70
N VAL A 86 23.03 -1.74 3.76
CA VAL A 86 23.86 -1.44 4.93
C VAL A 86 23.12 -1.78 6.21
N PHE A 87 23.84 -2.36 7.16
CA PHE A 87 23.35 -2.59 8.52
C PHE A 87 23.80 -1.46 9.44
N GLY A 88 22.97 -1.17 10.43
CA GLY A 88 23.30 -0.22 11.49
C GLY A 88 22.25 -0.26 12.57
N PHE A 89 22.13 0.84 13.31
CA PHE A 89 21.22 0.98 14.42
C PHE A 89 20.33 2.20 14.26
N CYS A 90 19.09 2.11 14.72
CA CYS A 90 18.22 3.26 14.90
C CYS A 90 17.96 3.49 16.39
N ARG A 91 17.70 4.74 16.78
CA ARG A 91 17.53 5.15 18.18
C ARG A 91 16.25 5.95 18.36
N TYR A 92 15.52 5.66 19.44
CA TYR A 92 14.36 6.45 19.85
C TYR A 92 14.11 6.27 21.35
N LYS A 93 13.93 7.38 22.09
CA LYS A 93 13.65 7.39 23.55
C LYS A 93 14.55 6.43 24.36
N GLY A 94 15.86 6.49 24.13
CA GLY A 94 16.85 5.67 24.83
C GLY A 94 16.97 4.21 24.36
N LYS A 95 16.07 3.74 23.47
CA LYS A 95 16.13 2.41 22.88
C LYS A 95 16.97 2.44 21.62
N THR A 96 17.75 1.38 21.42
CA THR A 96 18.60 1.17 20.24
C THR A 96 18.27 -0.20 19.65
N VAL A 97 17.94 -0.25 18.36
CA VAL A 97 17.57 -1.50 17.67
C VAL A 97 18.34 -1.61 16.35
N SER A 98 18.78 -2.83 16.02
CA SER A 98 19.42 -3.14 14.73
C SER A 98 18.45 -2.89 13.58
N VAL A 99 18.94 -2.31 12.50
CA VAL A 99 18.16 -2.02 11.30
C VAL A 99 19.01 -2.22 10.07
N ARG A 100 18.41 -2.77 9.02
CA ARG A 100 19.00 -2.85 7.69
C ARG A 100 18.38 -1.79 6.80
N VAL A 101 19.20 -1.07 6.05
CA VAL A 101 18.77 -0.05 5.08
C VAL A 101 19.06 -0.57 3.69
N ILE A 102 18.01 -0.65 2.88
CA ILE A 102 18.09 -1.04 1.48
C ILE A 102 17.67 0.15 0.63
N ALA A 103 18.53 0.62 -0.25
CA ALA A 103 18.19 1.63 -1.25
C ALA A 103 18.38 1.09 -2.66
N HIS A 104 17.42 1.37 -3.54
CA HIS A 104 17.50 1.03 -4.95
C HIS A 104 17.26 2.25 -5.82
N ARG A 105 18.12 2.43 -6.82
CA ARG A 105 18.00 3.50 -7.80
C ARG A 105 16.78 3.26 -8.69
N LEU A 106 15.95 4.29 -8.84
CA LEU A 106 14.85 4.25 -9.79
C LEU A 106 15.38 4.39 -11.22
N PRO A 107 14.76 3.71 -12.20
CA PRO A 107 15.05 3.96 -13.61
C PRO A 107 14.90 5.44 -13.95
N ASP A 108 15.76 5.97 -14.83
CA ASP A 108 15.88 7.41 -15.07
C ASP A 108 14.54 8.07 -15.45
N GLY A 109 13.72 7.39 -16.27
CA GLY A 109 12.38 7.87 -16.60
C GLY A 109 11.43 7.99 -15.41
N GLN A 110 11.53 7.08 -14.42
CA GLN A 110 10.76 7.14 -13.18
C GLN A 110 11.32 8.19 -12.23
N ALA A 111 12.64 8.25 -12.08
CA ALA A 111 13.33 9.26 -11.28
C ALA A 111 13.01 10.68 -11.77
N ALA A 112 13.05 10.93 -13.08
CA ALA A 112 12.70 12.22 -13.68
C ALA A 112 11.24 12.59 -13.43
N LYS A 113 10.31 11.63 -13.56
CA LYS A 113 8.89 11.85 -13.21
C LYS A 113 8.71 12.18 -11.73
N ALA A 114 9.42 11.49 -10.83
CA ALA A 114 9.38 11.73 -9.39
C ALA A 114 9.93 13.13 -9.05
N ARG A 115 11.09 13.51 -9.59
CA ARG A 115 11.70 14.83 -9.45
C ARG A 115 10.75 15.93 -9.95
N LYS A 116 10.19 15.79 -11.17
CA LYS A 116 9.21 16.72 -11.75
C LYS A 116 7.96 16.91 -10.89
N ARG A 117 7.41 15.82 -10.33
CA ARG A 117 6.26 15.87 -9.41
C ARG A 117 6.60 16.65 -8.14
N LYS A 118 7.75 16.40 -7.53
CA LYS A 118 8.20 17.16 -6.34
C LYS A 118 8.38 18.64 -6.66
N THR A 119 9.04 18.98 -7.77
CA THR A 119 9.24 20.39 -8.18
C THR A 119 7.93 21.12 -8.40
N ARG A 120 6.95 20.50 -9.08
CA ARG A 120 5.62 21.06 -9.25
C ARG A 120 4.90 21.28 -7.92
N LYS A 121 4.97 20.31 -7.00
CA LYS A 121 4.35 20.42 -5.67
C LYS A 121 4.98 21.54 -4.85
N ALA A 122 6.30 21.66 -4.88
CA ALA A 122 7.01 22.70 -4.15
C ALA A 122 6.72 24.09 -4.70
N SER A 123 6.68 24.25 -6.03
CA SER A 123 6.26 25.49 -6.67
C SER A 123 4.82 25.87 -6.31
N LYS A 124 3.88 24.92 -6.37
CA LYS A 124 2.48 25.14 -5.96
C LYS A 124 2.37 25.58 -4.50
N ASN A 125 3.20 25.04 -3.63
CA ASN A 125 3.22 25.35 -2.20
C ASN A 125 4.20 26.49 -1.84
N GLN A 126 4.74 27.21 -2.81
CA GLN A 126 5.74 28.29 -2.63
C GLN A 126 6.93 27.91 -1.74
N HIS A 127 7.38 26.66 -1.84
CA HIS A 127 8.46 26.11 -1.05
C HIS A 127 9.71 25.85 -1.92
N ARG A 128 10.90 26.16 -1.40
CA ARG A 128 12.16 25.88 -2.09
C ARG A 128 12.61 24.45 -1.84
N LEU A 129 12.81 23.68 -2.90
CA LEU A 129 13.34 22.32 -2.79
C LEU A 129 14.84 22.33 -2.48
N GLN A 130 15.24 21.44 -1.60
CA GLN A 130 16.63 21.14 -1.32
C GLN A 130 17.17 20.08 -2.28
N THR A 131 18.47 20.15 -2.57
CA THR A 131 19.17 19.21 -3.47
C THR A 131 19.04 17.77 -2.98
N GLU A 132 19.15 17.54 -1.67
CA GLU A 132 18.98 16.23 -1.03
C GLU A 132 17.59 15.62 -1.28
N THR A 133 16.55 16.44 -1.34
CA THR A 133 15.18 16.00 -1.60
C THR A 133 14.99 15.53 -3.05
N LEU A 134 15.74 16.12 -3.98
CA LEU A 134 15.78 15.72 -5.39
C LEU A 134 16.63 14.46 -5.59
N LEU A 135 17.78 14.36 -4.89
CA LEU A 135 18.59 13.15 -4.83
C LEU A 135 17.73 11.96 -4.36
N GLY A 136 17.10 12.09 -3.19
CA GLY A 136 16.21 11.04 -2.67
C GLY A 136 14.95 10.79 -3.50
N ALA A 137 14.61 11.63 -4.49
CA ALA A 137 13.52 11.32 -5.43
C ALA A 137 13.94 10.34 -6.53
N GLY A 138 15.24 10.15 -6.75
CA GLY A 138 15.79 9.13 -7.65
C GLY A 138 15.92 7.75 -7.02
N TRP A 139 15.56 7.59 -5.74
CA TRP A 139 15.77 6.35 -5.00
C TRP A 139 14.51 5.91 -4.27
N ILE A 140 14.35 4.60 -4.12
CA ILE A 140 13.49 4.01 -3.08
C ILE A 140 14.41 3.59 -1.95
N THR A 141 14.18 4.12 -0.75
CA THR A 141 14.94 3.76 0.45
C THR A 141 14.01 3.14 1.47
N LEU A 142 14.33 1.93 1.90
CA LEU A 142 13.59 1.11 2.84
C LEU A 142 14.45 0.84 4.07
N VAL A 143 13.81 0.73 5.22
CA VAL A 143 14.40 0.15 6.43
C VAL A 143 13.66 -1.13 6.76
N THR A 144 14.40 -2.14 7.18
CA THR A 144 13.86 -3.48 7.45
C THR A 144 14.52 -4.13 8.66
N SER A 145 13.77 -5.00 9.34
CA SER A 145 14.29 -5.92 10.35
C SER A 145 14.80 -7.23 9.74
N LEU A 146 14.40 -7.54 8.51
CA LEU A 146 14.77 -8.77 7.81
C LEU A 146 16.29 -8.85 7.61
N GLY A 147 16.86 -9.99 7.99
CA GLY A 147 18.30 -10.23 7.98
C GLY A 147 18.85 -10.52 6.59
N ALA A 148 20.14 -10.86 6.54
CA ALA A 148 20.88 -11.09 5.29
C ALA A 148 20.41 -12.31 4.50
N GLU A 149 19.58 -13.17 5.09
CA GLU A 149 18.94 -14.32 4.44
C GLU A 149 17.99 -13.92 3.30
N TYR A 150 17.51 -12.67 3.28
CA TYR A 150 16.71 -12.11 2.19
C TYR A 150 17.54 -11.10 1.38
N CYS A 151 17.51 -11.20 0.05
CA CYS A 151 18.22 -10.22 -0.78
C CYS A 151 17.42 -8.92 -0.91
N GLY A 152 18.10 -7.81 -1.20
CA GLY A 152 17.48 -6.49 -1.32
C GLY A 152 16.40 -6.42 -2.41
N GLU A 153 16.55 -7.21 -3.48
CA GLU A 153 15.56 -7.28 -4.56
C GLU A 153 14.25 -7.93 -4.12
N GLU A 154 14.30 -9.02 -3.37
CA GLU A 154 13.11 -9.68 -2.83
C GLU A 154 12.33 -8.76 -1.90
N ILE A 155 13.05 -8.06 -1.01
CA ILE A 155 12.45 -7.08 -0.09
C ILE A 155 11.80 -5.94 -0.88
N LEU A 156 12.45 -5.44 -1.93
CA LEU A 156 11.88 -4.39 -2.78
C LEU A 156 10.64 -4.89 -3.55
N ARG A 157 10.68 -6.13 -4.09
CA ARG A 157 9.52 -6.76 -4.76
C ARG A 157 8.35 -6.92 -3.80
N LEU A 158 8.62 -7.37 -2.58
CA LEU A 158 7.60 -7.49 -1.53
C LEU A 158 7.04 -6.10 -1.18
N TYR A 159 7.89 -5.09 -0.98
CA TYR A 159 7.44 -3.73 -0.70
C TYR A 159 6.57 -3.14 -1.82
N ARG A 160 6.79 -3.50 -3.10
CA ARG A 160 5.92 -3.07 -4.21
C ARG A 160 4.48 -3.55 -4.03
N SER A 161 4.25 -4.70 -3.38
CA SER A 161 2.91 -5.21 -3.10
C SER A 161 2.08 -4.30 -2.18
N ARG A 162 2.71 -3.40 -1.41
CA ARG A 162 2.02 -2.37 -0.60
C ARG A 162 1.05 -1.53 -1.44
N TRP A 163 1.31 -1.34 -2.74
CA TRP A 163 0.40 -0.63 -3.64
C TRP A 163 -1.03 -1.21 -3.68
N GLN A 164 -1.22 -2.48 -3.28
CA GLN A 164 -2.55 -3.07 -3.14
C GLN A 164 -3.45 -2.27 -2.18
N ALA A 165 -2.90 -1.69 -1.12
CA ALA A 165 -3.67 -0.80 -0.23
C ALA A 165 -4.16 0.47 -0.96
N GLU A 166 -3.36 1.03 -1.86
CA GLU A 166 -3.77 2.18 -2.67
C GLU A 166 -4.84 1.82 -3.71
N LEU A 167 -4.78 0.60 -4.27
CA LEU A 167 -5.81 0.09 -5.17
C LEU A 167 -7.13 -0.11 -4.43
N LEU A 168 -7.09 -0.67 -3.22
CA LEU A 168 -8.24 -0.75 -2.32
C LEU A 168 -8.89 0.63 -2.13
N PHE A 169 -8.13 1.65 -1.69
CA PHE A 169 -8.69 3.00 -1.50
C PHE A 169 -9.22 3.62 -2.80
N LYS A 170 -8.57 3.37 -3.94
CA LYS A 170 -9.07 3.83 -5.24
C LYS A 170 -10.39 3.16 -5.60
N ARG A 171 -10.54 1.86 -5.36
CA ARG A 171 -11.79 1.13 -5.62
C ARG A 171 -12.90 1.62 -4.69
N PHE A 172 -12.61 1.87 -3.42
CA PHE A 172 -13.57 2.46 -2.46
C PHE A 172 -14.11 3.80 -2.94
N LYS A 173 -13.20 4.70 -3.35
CA LYS A 173 -13.58 6.03 -3.81
C LYS A 173 -14.25 6.02 -5.18
N GLN A 174 -13.69 5.29 -6.15
CA GLN A 174 -14.18 5.32 -7.53
C GLN A 174 -15.43 4.46 -7.68
N ASN A 175 -15.36 3.18 -7.32
CA ASN A 175 -16.48 2.28 -7.57
C ASN A 175 -17.59 2.53 -6.57
N PHE A 176 -17.28 2.58 -5.28
CA PHE A 176 -18.32 2.58 -4.25
C PHE A 176 -18.77 3.99 -3.83
N SER A 177 -18.15 5.06 -4.37
CA SER A 177 -18.34 6.43 -3.88
C SER A 177 -18.19 6.56 -2.37
N ILE A 178 -17.42 5.67 -1.74
CA ILE A 178 -17.11 5.75 -0.31
C ILE A 178 -16.01 6.79 -0.17
N HIS A 179 -16.45 8.03 -0.03
CA HIS A 179 -15.59 9.19 0.21
C HIS A 179 -15.60 9.61 1.67
N THR A 180 -16.72 9.35 2.35
CA THR A 180 -16.99 9.75 3.72
C THR A 180 -17.74 8.63 4.41
N ILE A 181 -17.51 8.50 5.71
CA ILE A 181 -18.32 7.69 6.62
C ILE A 181 -19.29 8.66 7.28
N LYS A 182 -20.54 8.22 7.51
CA LYS A 182 -21.53 9.06 8.19
C LYS A 182 -21.01 9.50 9.55
N ALA A 183 -21.29 10.74 9.92
CA ALA A 183 -20.96 11.24 11.25
C ALA A 183 -21.66 10.37 12.30
N GLY A 184 -20.89 9.83 13.22
CA GLY A 184 -21.33 8.87 14.24
C GLY A 184 -20.23 8.67 15.27
N SER A 185 -20.41 7.69 16.17
CA SER A 185 -19.37 7.32 17.12
C SER A 185 -18.15 6.71 16.42
N SER A 186 -16.98 6.75 17.06
CA SER A 186 -15.79 6.05 16.57
C SER A 186 -16.06 4.56 16.36
N ALA A 187 -16.80 3.93 17.27
CA ALA A 187 -17.21 2.54 17.16
C ALA A 187 -18.07 2.27 15.91
N TYR A 188 -19.00 3.16 15.58
CA TYR A 188 -19.78 3.07 14.34
C TYR A 188 -18.87 3.16 13.12
N ALA A 189 -17.97 4.15 13.07
CA ALA A 189 -17.06 4.34 11.95
C ALA A 189 -16.07 3.18 11.77
N GLU A 190 -15.53 2.65 12.86
CA GLU A 190 -14.67 1.46 12.87
C GLU A 190 -15.43 0.22 12.36
N THR A 191 -16.66 0.02 12.83
CA THR A 191 -17.51 -1.10 12.41
C THR A 191 -17.87 -1.03 10.93
N GLU A 192 -18.29 0.14 10.45
CA GLU A 192 -18.61 0.36 9.04
C GLU A 192 -17.38 0.14 8.16
N THR A 193 -16.23 0.70 8.56
CA THR A 193 -14.95 0.50 7.86
C THR A 193 -14.56 -0.99 7.81
N LEU A 194 -14.70 -1.69 8.93
CA LEU A 194 -14.39 -3.12 9.01
C LEU A 194 -15.30 -3.94 8.08
N LEU A 195 -16.60 -3.62 8.05
CA LEU A 195 -17.56 -4.27 7.16
C LEU A 195 -17.14 -4.08 5.69
N TRP A 196 -16.82 -2.84 5.28
CA TRP A 196 -16.36 -2.57 3.92
C TRP A 196 -15.11 -3.37 3.55
N LEU A 197 -14.16 -3.49 4.48
CA LEU A 197 -12.92 -4.22 4.25
C LEU A 197 -13.12 -5.73 4.22
N ILE A 198 -14.07 -6.27 4.99
CA ILE A 198 -14.49 -7.68 4.89
C ILE A 198 -15.08 -7.95 3.51
N ILE A 199 -16.06 -7.13 3.07
CA ILE A 199 -16.71 -7.31 1.77
C ILE A 199 -15.67 -7.24 0.64
N TRP A 200 -14.75 -6.27 0.71
CA TRP A 200 -13.65 -6.18 -0.25
C TRP A 200 -12.73 -7.40 -0.23
N THR A 201 -12.36 -7.90 0.95
CA THR A 201 -11.48 -9.08 1.07
C THR A 201 -12.12 -10.30 0.40
N ILE A 202 -13.44 -10.48 0.54
CA ILE A 202 -14.17 -11.55 -0.12
C ILE A 202 -14.14 -11.37 -1.65
N ALA A 203 -14.42 -10.14 -2.13
CA ALA A 203 -14.39 -9.84 -3.56
C ALA A 203 -13.00 -10.03 -4.18
N GLU A 204 -11.95 -9.62 -3.46
CA GLU A 204 -10.56 -9.78 -3.92
C GLU A 204 -10.15 -11.23 -3.96
N ARG A 205 -10.54 -12.03 -2.97
CA ARG A 205 -10.30 -13.47 -2.96
C ARG A 205 -10.95 -14.17 -4.15
N GLN A 206 -12.20 -13.81 -4.47
CA GLN A 206 -12.90 -14.37 -5.64
C GLN A 206 -12.23 -13.99 -6.95
N SER A 207 -11.83 -12.73 -7.12
CA SER A 207 -11.07 -12.28 -8.29
C SER A 207 -9.76 -13.04 -8.43
N PHE A 208 -9.00 -13.17 -7.34
CA PHE A 208 -7.74 -13.91 -7.36
C PHE A 208 -7.93 -15.39 -7.71
N GLN A 209 -8.98 -16.04 -7.19
CA GLN A 209 -9.30 -17.43 -7.54
C GLN A 209 -9.67 -17.59 -9.02
N ALA A 210 -10.41 -16.62 -9.58
CA ALA A 210 -10.74 -16.60 -11.00
C ALA A 210 -9.48 -16.41 -11.86
N GLU A 211 -8.58 -15.51 -11.49
CA GLU A 211 -7.29 -15.32 -12.16
C GLU A 211 -6.46 -16.62 -12.17
N CYS A 212 -6.34 -17.30 -11.03
CA CYS A 212 -5.64 -18.59 -10.93
C CYS A 212 -6.26 -19.63 -11.88
N PHE A 213 -7.58 -19.77 -11.85
CA PHE A 213 -8.29 -20.74 -12.70
C PHE A 213 -8.14 -20.44 -14.20
N LEU A 214 -8.18 -19.16 -14.60
CA LEU A 214 -7.99 -18.76 -16.00
C LEU A 214 -6.54 -18.90 -16.46
N ALA A 215 -5.58 -18.60 -15.58
CA ALA A 215 -4.16 -18.81 -15.86
C ALA A 215 -3.85 -20.29 -16.12
N GLU A 216 -4.48 -21.21 -15.39
CA GLU A 216 -4.38 -22.66 -15.62
C GLU A 216 -5.00 -23.08 -16.96
N LYS A 217 -6.01 -22.37 -17.47
CA LYS A 217 -6.72 -22.68 -18.71
C LYS A 217 -6.21 -22.00 -19.98
N GLN A 218 -5.18 -21.15 -19.89
CA GLN A 218 -4.65 -20.33 -21.00
C GLN A 218 -5.70 -19.48 -21.74
N GLU A 219 -6.88 -19.25 -21.15
CA GLU A 219 -7.91 -18.39 -21.72
C GLU A 219 -7.72 -16.93 -21.29
N CYS A 220 -8.12 -16.00 -22.16
CA CYS A 220 -7.85 -14.56 -22.09
C CYS A 220 -7.98 -13.91 -20.69
N SER A 221 -6.94 -13.16 -20.30
CA SER A 221 -6.92 -12.24 -19.14
C SER A 221 -7.95 -11.10 -19.28
N TYR A 222 -8.88 -11.00 -18.33
CA TYR A 222 -9.69 -9.81 -18.05
C TYR A 222 -8.91 -8.82 -17.19
N SER A 223 -9.42 -7.59 -17.05
CA SER A 223 -8.82 -6.64 -16.10
C SER A 223 -9.29 -6.95 -14.68
N VAL A 224 -8.37 -6.91 -13.71
CA VAL A 224 -8.63 -7.06 -12.25
C VAL A 224 -9.82 -6.19 -11.77
N TYR A 225 -10.05 -5.07 -12.45
CA TYR A 225 -11.17 -4.17 -12.17
C TYR A 225 -12.54 -4.80 -12.49
N GLU A 226 -12.66 -5.45 -13.64
CA GLU A 226 -13.93 -6.02 -14.14
C GLU A 226 -14.33 -7.25 -13.33
N GLU A 227 -13.38 -8.08 -12.94
CA GLU A 227 -13.61 -9.24 -12.09
C GLU A 227 -13.97 -8.86 -10.65
N CYS A 228 -13.29 -7.88 -10.07
CA CYS A 228 -13.62 -7.35 -8.74
C CYS A 228 -15.03 -6.71 -8.73
N LYS A 229 -15.41 -6.01 -9.82
CA LYS A 229 -16.77 -5.48 -10.00
C LYS A 229 -17.83 -6.58 -10.04
N LEU A 230 -17.57 -7.67 -10.77
CA LEU A 230 -18.48 -8.81 -10.86
C LEU A 230 -18.62 -9.57 -9.55
N SER A 231 -17.50 -9.89 -8.90
CA SER A 231 -17.46 -10.55 -7.58
C SER A 231 -18.24 -9.74 -6.54
N PHE A 232 -18.13 -8.40 -6.58
CA PHE A 232 -18.86 -7.55 -5.65
C PHE A 232 -20.35 -7.44 -5.95
N ILE A 233 -20.76 -7.34 -7.22
CA ILE A 233 -22.19 -7.43 -7.62
C ILE A 233 -22.78 -8.73 -7.07
N GLN A 234 -22.02 -9.82 -7.14
CA GLN A 234 -22.42 -11.12 -6.61
C GLN A 234 -22.51 -11.12 -5.09
N ILE A 235 -21.55 -10.55 -4.36
CA ILE A 235 -21.62 -10.45 -2.89
C ILE A 235 -22.81 -9.58 -2.46
N ARG A 236 -23.09 -8.49 -3.17
CA ARG A 236 -24.27 -7.64 -2.96
C ARG A 236 -25.56 -8.44 -3.16
N ASP A 237 -25.63 -9.25 -4.22
CA ASP A 237 -26.78 -10.11 -4.49
C ASP A 237 -26.85 -11.30 -3.48
N THR A 238 -25.71 -11.73 -2.91
CA THR A 238 -25.56 -12.83 -1.93
C THR A 238 -25.96 -12.44 -0.51
N LEU A 239 -25.74 -11.19 -0.09
CA LEU A 239 -25.90 -10.77 1.31
C LEU A 239 -27.34 -10.46 1.75
N ARG A 240 -28.37 -10.82 0.97
CA ARG A 240 -29.72 -10.95 1.56
C ARG A 240 -29.89 -12.35 2.17
N LEU A 241 -29.41 -12.50 3.41
CA LEU A 241 -29.45 -13.69 4.29
C LEU A 241 -30.49 -14.76 3.88
N SER A 242 -30.06 -15.76 3.10
CA SER A 242 -30.19 -17.21 3.36
C SER A 242 -29.99 -18.03 2.08
N TRP A 243 -28.91 -18.82 2.07
CA TRP A 243 -28.68 -20.08 1.33
C TRP A 243 -28.03 -19.99 -0.08
N SER A 244 -26.69 -20.04 -0.05
CA SER A 244 -25.73 -20.69 -0.96
C SER A 244 -25.97 -20.73 -2.49
N LEU A 245 -25.04 -20.14 -3.25
CA LEU A 245 -24.08 -20.85 -4.12
C LEU A 245 -23.15 -19.86 -4.85
N PHE A 246 -21.85 -20.19 -4.91
CA PHE A 246 -20.82 -19.48 -5.69
C PHE A 246 -21.21 -19.44 -7.18
N VAL A 247 -20.85 -18.35 -7.87
CA VAL A 247 -21.19 -18.17 -9.28
C VAL A 247 -20.58 -19.24 -10.18
N ASP A 248 -21.44 -19.85 -10.99
CA ASP A 248 -21.06 -20.60 -12.17
C ASP A 248 -20.64 -19.62 -13.28
N LEU A 249 -19.33 -19.48 -13.47
CA LEU A 249 -18.72 -18.64 -14.51
C LEU A 249 -19.10 -19.09 -15.93
N THR A 250 -19.74 -20.26 -16.10
CA THR A 250 -20.24 -20.74 -17.39
C THR A 250 -21.63 -20.18 -17.75
N ALA A 251 -22.32 -19.50 -16.83
CA ALA A 251 -23.65 -18.96 -17.07
C ALA A 251 -23.65 -17.77 -18.05
N LYS A 252 -24.30 -17.95 -19.21
CA LYS A 252 -24.37 -16.97 -20.33
C LYS A 252 -24.83 -15.56 -19.95
N LYS A 253 -25.58 -15.40 -18.85
CA LYS A 253 -26.06 -14.09 -18.37
C LYS A 253 -24.93 -13.15 -17.92
N TYR A 254 -23.79 -13.70 -17.50
CA TYR A 254 -22.64 -12.91 -17.04
C TYR A 254 -21.64 -12.58 -18.16
N THR A 255 -21.70 -13.29 -19.29
CA THR A 255 -20.82 -13.11 -20.45
C THR A 255 -20.90 -11.71 -21.06
N ARG A 256 -22.06 -11.03 -20.96
CA ARG A 256 -22.26 -9.63 -21.39
C ARG A 256 -21.32 -8.65 -20.69
N TYR A 257 -21.01 -8.92 -19.42
CA TYR A 257 -20.16 -8.06 -18.60
C TYR A 257 -18.67 -8.42 -18.69
N LEU A 258 -18.37 -9.59 -19.28
CA LEU A 258 -17.03 -10.20 -19.43
C LEU A 258 -16.46 -9.99 -20.85
N SER A 259 -16.72 -8.87 -21.52
CA SER A 259 -16.16 -8.61 -22.86
C SER A 259 -15.00 -7.61 -22.80
N LYS A 260 -13.89 -7.94 -23.48
CA LYS A 260 -12.75 -7.04 -23.71
C LYS A 260 -13.23 -5.83 -24.52
N LYS A 261 -13.60 -4.75 -23.84
CA LYS A 261 -13.80 -3.44 -24.46
C LYS A 261 -12.80 -2.47 -23.84
N GLN A 262 -12.08 -1.73 -24.68
CA GLN A 262 -11.39 -0.52 -24.22
C GLN A 262 -12.47 0.47 -23.75
N ARG A 263 -12.72 0.51 -22.44
CA ARG A 263 -13.65 1.47 -21.84
C ARG A 263 -12.86 2.61 -21.23
N TRP A 264 -13.23 3.83 -21.58
CA TRP A 264 -12.74 5.04 -20.93
C TRP A 264 -13.21 5.06 -19.48
N ARG A 265 -12.35 5.53 -18.57
CA ARG A 265 -12.53 5.48 -17.10
C ARG A 265 -13.84 6.11 -16.60
N ILE A 266 -14.37 7.09 -17.33
CA ILE A 266 -15.65 7.77 -17.04
C ILE A 266 -16.82 6.81 -17.25
N ASN A 267 -16.82 6.06 -18.36
CA ASN A 267 -17.89 5.14 -18.72
C ASN A 267 -18.00 3.94 -17.76
N GLN A 268 -16.89 3.54 -17.12
CA GLN A 268 -16.89 2.47 -16.11
C GLN A 268 -17.58 2.90 -14.81
N ASN A 269 -17.44 4.18 -14.45
CA ASN A 269 -18.00 4.78 -13.24
C ASN A 269 -19.53 4.92 -13.35
N ASP A 270 -20.00 5.51 -14.44
CA ASP A 270 -21.43 5.74 -14.68
C ASP A 270 -22.24 4.44 -14.77
N GLU A 271 -21.67 3.39 -15.37
CA GLU A 271 -22.31 2.08 -15.46
C GLU A 271 -22.31 1.32 -14.12
N PHE A 272 -21.32 1.55 -13.25
CA PHE A 272 -21.36 1.03 -11.87
C PHE A 272 -22.44 1.75 -11.05
N HIS A 273 -22.48 3.09 -11.13
CA HIS A 273 -23.46 3.89 -10.38
C HIS A 273 -24.91 3.65 -10.81
N SER A 274 -25.16 3.34 -12.08
CA SER A 274 -26.52 3.06 -12.58
C SER A 274 -26.98 1.61 -12.32
N ALA A 275 -26.07 0.63 -12.37
CA ALA A 275 -26.44 -0.78 -12.19
C ALA A 275 -26.31 -1.29 -10.75
N VAL A 276 -25.43 -0.67 -9.94
CA VAL A 276 -25.00 -1.24 -8.65
C VAL A 276 -25.51 -0.48 -7.43
N LEU A 277 -25.36 0.84 -7.41
CA LEU A 277 -25.63 1.70 -6.26
C LEU A 277 -27.11 2.03 -5.93
N PRO A 278 -28.08 2.06 -6.86
CA PRO A 278 -29.47 2.42 -6.52
C PRO A 278 -30.13 1.42 -5.56
N GLY A 279 -29.67 0.17 -5.53
CA GLY A 279 -30.14 -0.87 -4.59
C GLY A 279 -29.42 -0.91 -3.24
N LEU A 280 -28.49 0.02 -2.98
CA LEU A 280 -27.69 0.11 -1.73
C LEU A 280 -28.21 1.19 -0.76
N LEU A 281 -28.97 2.17 -1.27
CA LEU A 281 -29.50 3.31 -0.51
C LEU A 281 -31.03 3.30 -0.38
N SER A 282 -31.69 2.21 -0.83
CA SER A 282 -33.12 1.94 -0.65
C SER A 282 -33.36 0.88 0.42
#